data_AF-A0AAN4TKF4-F1
#
_entry.id   AF-A0AAN4TKF4-F1
#
_cell.length_a   1.000
_cell.length_b   1.000
_cell.length_c   1.000
_cell.angle_alpha   90.00
_cell.angle_beta   90.00
_cell.angle_gamma   90.00
#
_symmetry.space_group_name_H-M   'P 1'
#
loop_
_entity.id
_entity.type
_entity.pdbx_description
1 polymer ?
#
loop_
_entity_poly.entity_id
_entity_poly.type
_entity_poly.pdbx_seq_one_letter_code
_entity_poly.pdbx_strand_id
1 'polypeptide(L)'
;MNQAPLLDERSGEKVSYLFQFRGKRMGAGVINRTIIPMLCAKAGVPLDDSRGRITSHRGRASVVTALASVPQGMSLMELMQWSGHSSPSSTLHYIRIRPTKLAASFVKADQMSHMVSVLIDHDVIARRSSDPYTFYDLGDSYCSNPFWSSCPHRMACVGCDFNIPKASARAQALESKASIGHYLEAVPLTADERAIVEGDLAKLDGLIRKLDDVPTLDGRTPSQIEAKKTDNHERPNSAFVLIPSVRNEI
;
A
#
# COMPACT_ATOMS: atom_id res chain seq x y z
N MET A 1 -26.16 47.63 -11.61
CA MET A 1 -26.76 48.38 -10.48
C MET A 1 -25.61 48.82 -9.57
N ASN A 2 -25.20 50.08 -9.63
CA ASN A 2 -24.21 50.61 -8.68
C ASN A 2 -24.95 51.24 -7.51
N GLN A 3 -24.83 50.64 -6.33
CA GLN A 3 -25.31 51.24 -5.09
C GLN A 3 -24.31 52.29 -4.59
N ALA A 4 -24.79 53.25 -3.80
CA ALA A 4 -23.95 54.33 -3.30
C ALA A 4 -22.86 53.80 -2.36
N PRO A 5 -21.62 54.31 -2.44
CA PRO A 5 -20.54 53.95 -1.52
C PRO A 5 -20.93 54.19 -0.06
N LEU A 6 -20.52 53.28 0.82
CA LEU A 6 -20.75 53.37 2.25
C LEU A 6 -19.45 53.69 2.98
N LEU A 7 -19.57 54.29 4.16
CA LEU A 7 -18.42 54.54 5.02
C LEU A 7 -17.88 53.21 5.56
N ASP A 8 -16.60 52.96 5.39
CA ASP A 8 -15.90 51.87 6.05
C ASP A 8 -15.52 52.27 7.48
N GLU A 9 -15.94 51.47 8.45
CA GLU A 9 -15.70 51.76 9.88
C GLU A 9 -14.23 51.60 10.27
N ARG A 10 -13.43 50.87 9.49
CA ARG A 10 -12.02 50.61 9.79
C ARG A 10 -11.10 51.67 9.19
N SER A 11 -11.34 52.07 7.94
CA SER A 11 -10.52 53.09 7.25
C SER A 11 -11.10 54.50 7.30
N GLY A 12 -12.42 54.66 7.52
CA GLY A 12 -13.11 55.94 7.41
C GLY A 12 -13.37 56.39 5.97
N GLU A 13 -13.07 55.57 4.96
CA GLU A 13 -13.24 55.91 3.55
C GLU A 13 -14.60 55.50 3.01
N LYS A 14 -15.05 56.15 1.93
CA LYS A 14 -16.25 55.74 1.18
C LYS A 14 -15.89 54.63 0.20
N VAL A 15 -16.37 53.41 0.46
CA VAL A 15 -16.06 52.22 -0.33
C VAL A 15 -17.31 51.58 -0.90
N SER A 16 -17.14 50.90 -2.04
CA SER A 16 -18.19 50.07 -2.64
C SER A 16 -18.08 48.64 -2.11
N TYR A 17 -19.00 48.22 -1.24
CA TYR A 17 -19.01 46.86 -0.71
C TYR A 17 -19.53 45.86 -1.74
N LEU A 18 -18.92 44.66 -1.78
CA LEU A 18 -19.35 43.56 -2.66
C LEU A 18 -20.82 43.17 -2.44
N PHE A 19 -21.28 43.22 -1.19
CA PHE A 19 -22.63 42.84 -0.80
C PHE A 19 -23.36 44.00 -0.10
N GLN A 20 -24.23 44.67 -0.86
CA GLN A 20 -25.01 45.82 -0.41
C GLN A 20 -26.47 45.71 -0.86
N PHE A 21 -27.39 46.05 0.04
CA PHE A 21 -28.82 46.10 -0.30
C PHE A 21 -29.46 47.34 0.32
N ARG A 22 -30.11 48.17 -0.52
CA ARG A 22 -30.81 49.40 -0.12
C ARG A 22 -29.96 50.33 0.75
N GLY A 23 -28.69 50.53 0.36
CA GLY A 23 -27.81 51.45 1.08
C GLY A 23 -27.27 50.91 2.41
N LYS A 24 -27.38 49.60 2.67
CA LYS A 24 -26.85 48.95 3.88
C LYS A 24 -25.95 47.77 3.53
N ARG A 25 -24.91 47.55 4.34
CA ARG A 25 -24.06 46.36 4.27
C ARG A 25 -24.89 45.11 4.60
N MET A 26 -24.77 44.05 3.80
CA MET A 26 -25.36 42.76 4.17
C MET A 26 -24.50 42.09 5.25
N GLY A 27 -24.94 42.20 6.50
CA GLY A 27 -24.28 41.58 7.65
C GLY A 27 -24.82 40.20 8.01
N ALA A 28 -24.27 39.62 9.09
CA ALA A 28 -24.67 38.31 9.60
C ALA A 28 -26.17 38.18 9.88
N GLY A 29 -26.84 39.27 10.27
CA GLY A 29 -28.29 39.29 10.49
C GLY A 29 -29.10 38.95 9.23
N VAL A 30 -28.78 39.57 8.09
CA VAL A 30 -29.46 39.33 6.80
C VAL A 30 -29.24 37.89 6.35
N ILE A 31 -28.00 37.39 6.47
CA ILE A 31 -27.66 36.03 6.09
C ILE A 31 -28.44 35.01 6.93
N ASN A 32 -28.40 35.13 8.26
CA ASN A 32 -28.97 34.13 9.17
C ASN A 32 -30.49 34.21 9.32
N ARG A 33 -31.09 35.41 9.20
CA ARG A 33 -32.53 35.61 9.44
C ARG A 33 -33.36 35.68 8.16
N THR A 34 -32.72 35.84 7.01
CA THR A 34 -33.44 36.00 5.73
C THR A 34 -32.92 35.04 4.67
N ILE A 35 -31.64 35.14 4.30
CA ILE A 35 -31.09 34.36 3.17
C ILE A 35 -31.12 32.86 3.45
N ILE A 36 -30.55 32.41 4.57
CA ILE A 36 -30.51 30.99 4.93
C ILE A 36 -31.93 30.41 5.00
N PRO A 37 -32.90 31.02 5.70
CA PRO A 37 -34.27 30.51 5.69
C PRO A 37 -34.91 30.39 4.31
N MET A 38 -34.70 31.37 3.43
CA MET A 38 -35.20 31.30 2.05
C MET A 38 -34.56 30.16 1.26
N LEU A 39 -33.24 29.96 1.40
CA LEU A 39 -32.53 28.86 0.75
C LEU A 39 -32.99 27.49 1.27
N CYS A 40 -33.18 27.37 2.58
CA CYS A 40 -33.72 26.16 3.21
C CYS A 40 -35.11 25.81 2.67
N ALA A 41 -36.02 26.79 2.65
CA ALA A 41 -37.36 26.61 2.09
C ALA A 41 -37.32 26.21 0.61
N LYS A 42 -36.44 26.84 -0.19
CA LYS A 42 -36.30 26.52 -1.61
C LYS A 42 -35.72 25.13 -1.86
N ALA A 43 -34.82 24.65 -1.00
CA ALA A 43 -34.20 23.33 -1.09
C ALA A 43 -35.03 22.22 -0.42
N GLY A 44 -36.16 22.56 0.22
CA GLY A 44 -36.98 21.60 0.97
C GLY A 44 -36.30 21.05 2.22
N VAL A 45 -35.34 21.79 2.79
CA VAL A 45 -34.63 21.38 4.01
C VAL A 45 -35.14 22.16 5.23
N PRO A 46 -35.25 21.52 6.42
CA PRO A 46 -35.65 22.21 7.65
C PRO A 46 -34.69 23.34 8.06
N LEU A 47 -35.16 24.27 8.88
CA LEU A 47 -34.33 25.34 9.47
C LEU A 47 -33.47 24.85 10.64
N ASP A 48 -33.76 23.66 11.15
CA ASP A 48 -33.14 23.07 12.32
C ASP A 48 -32.82 21.59 12.03
N ASP A 49 -31.68 21.11 12.50
CA ASP A 49 -31.31 19.69 12.47
C ASP A 49 -31.03 19.17 13.88
N SER A 50 -30.47 17.97 14.00
CA SER A 50 -30.12 17.35 15.29
C SER A 50 -29.12 18.15 16.13
N ARG A 51 -28.48 19.18 15.56
CA ARG A 51 -27.56 20.10 16.25
C ARG A 51 -28.14 21.51 16.38
N GLY A 52 -29.43 21.69 16.12
CA GLY A 52 -30.16 22.95 16.24
C GLY A 52 -30.25 23.74 14.94
N ARG A 53 -30.41 25.06 15.04
CA ARG A 53 -30.66 25.95 13.90
C ARG A 53 -29.51 25.97 12.90
N ILE A 54 -29.83 25.96 11.60
CA ILE A 54 -28.87 26.15 10.50
C ILE A 54 -28.48 27.64 10.44
N THR A 55 -27.18 27.91 10.52
CA THR A 55 -26.61 29.27 10.53
C THR A 55 -25.40 29.37 9.61
N SER A 56 -24.97 30.59 9.31
CA SER A 56 -23.77 30.85 8.50
C SER A 56 -22.51 30.27 9.14
N HIS A 57 -22.41 30.33 10.48
CA HIS A 57 -21.32 29.70 11.23
C HIS A 57 -21.31 28.18 11.04
N ARG A 58 -22.49 27.54 11.07
CA ARG A 58 -22.62 26.11 10.82
C ARG A 58 -22.38 25.72 9.36
N GLY A 59 -22.75 26.58 8.42
CA GLY A 59 -22.37 26.44 7.01
C GLY A 59 -20.85 26.42 6.85
N ARG A 60 -20.16 27.38 7.47
CA ARG A 60 -18.68 27.42 7.51
C ARG A 60 -18.10 26.16 8.14
N ALA A 61 -18.60 25.74 9.30
CA ALA A 61 -18.16 24.50 9.96
C ALA A 61 -18.32 23.29 9.02
N SER A 62 -19.46 23.18 8.33
CA SER A 62 -19.75 22.08 7.41
C SER A 62 -18.79 22.03 6.22
N VAL A 63 -18.45 23.19 5.64
CA VAL A 63 -17.46 23.28 4.56
C VAL A 63 -16.06 22.87 5.05
N VAL A 64 -15.64 23.35 6.22
CA VAL A 64 -14.35 22.94 6.82
C VAL A 64 -14.32 21.44 7.06
N THR A 65 -15.38 20.86 7.63
CA THR A 65 -15.47 19.41 7.83
C THR A 65 -15.41 18.66 6.51
N ALA A 66 -16.09 19.14 5.46
CA ALA A 66 -16.09 18.51 4.14
C ALA A 66 -14.69 18.51 3.51
N LEU A 67 -14.01 19.66 3.49
CA LEU A 67 -12.63 19.80 3.01
C LEU A 67 -11.65 18.91 3.80
N ALA A 68 -11.87 18.73 5.09
CA ALA A 68 -11.10 17.81 5.92
C ALA A 68 -11.41 16.33 5.64
N SER A 69 -12.58 16.00 5.09
CA SER A 69 -13.10 14.62 5.03
C SER A 69 -12.85 13.92 3.71
N VAL A 70 -12.74 14.65 2.60
CA VAL A 70 -12.51 14.06 1.26
C VAL A 70 -11.21 13.23 1.19
N PRO A 71 -11.11 12.25 0.26
CA PRO A 71 -9.84 11.60 -0.06
C PRO A 71 -8.81 12.66 -0.43
N GLN A 72 -7.62 12.60 0.17
CA GLN A 72 -6.59 13.66 0.05
C GLN A 72 -7.07 15.08 0.44
N GLY A 73 -7.99 15.17 1.41
CA GLY A 73 -8.45 16.44 1.95
C GLY A 73 -7.32 17.26 2.60
N MET A 74 -7.60 18.54 2.80
CA MET A 74 -6.66 19.49 3.39
C MET A 74 -6.20 19.05 4.79
N SER A 75 -4.92 19.25 5.07
CA SER A 75 -4.32 19.11 6.40
C SER A 75 -4.87 20.15 7.38
N LEU A 76 -4.62 19.94 8.67
CA LEU A 76 -5.03 20.89 9.72
C LEU A 76 -4.47 22.30 9.47
N MET A 77 -3.22 22.41 9.03
CA MET A 77 -2.57 23.70 8.78
C MET A 77 -3.17 24.42 7.56
N GLU A 78 -3.45 23.68 6.49
CA GLU A 78 -4.13 24.24 5.31
C GLU A 78 -5.54 24.70 5.65
N LEU A 79 -6.28 23.92 6.46
CA LEU A 79 -7.61 24.31 6.92
C LEU A 79 -7.57 25.53 7.84
N MET A 80 -6.55 25.66 8.70
CA MET A 80 -6.33 26.88 9.50
C MET A 80 -6.13 28.09 8.61
N GLN A 81 -5.25 27.98 7.61
CA GLN A 81 -4.98 29.07 6.68
C GLN A 81 -6.23 29.45 5.87
N TRP A 82 -6.94 28.44 5.36
CA TRP A 82 -8.16 28.65 4.57
C TRP A 82 -9.29 29.28 5.39
N SER A 83 -9.46 28.86 6.64
CA SER A 83 -10.47 29.42 7.54
C SER A 83 -10.03 30.75 8.19
N GLY A 84 -8.75 31.11 8.14
CA GLY A 84 -8.22 32.28 8.82
C GLY A 84 -8.20 32.13 10.35
N HIS A 85 -8.00 30.91 10.85
CA HIS A 85 -7.82 30.67 12.27
C HIS A 85 -6.36 30.84 12.69
N SER A 86 -6.14 31.63 13.74
CA SER A 86 -4.82 31.79 14.36
C SER A 86 -4.44 30.63 15.28
N SER A 87 -5.40 29.78 15.68
CA SER A 87 -5.20 28.66 16.61
C SER A 87 -5.67 27.33 16.01
N PRO A 88 -4.87 26.25 16.12
CA PRO A 88 -5.29 24.91 15.70
C PRO A 88 -6.53 24.41 16.43
N SER A 89 -6.70 24.78 17.70
CA SER A 89 -7.84 24.37 18.53
C SER A 89 -9.18 24.81 17.92
N SER A 90 -9.23 26.02 17.36
CA SER A 90 -10.43 26.56 16.69
C SER A 90 -10.80 25.77 15.44
N THR A 91 -9.81 25.25 14.70
CA THR A 91 -10.05 24.40 13.53
C THR A 91 -10.43 22.98 13.93
N LEU A 92 -9.79 22.43 14.97
CA LEU A 92 -10.11 21.10 15.50
C LEU A 92 -11.55 20.99 15.98
N HIS A 93 -12.17 22.07 16.47
CA HIS A 93 -13.59 22.10 16.81
C HIS A 93 -14.52 21.79 15.63
N TYR A 94 -14.06 21.94 14.38
CA TYR A 94 -14.82 21.61 13.17
C TYR A 94 -14.50 20.21 12.63
N ILE A 95 -13.44 19.55 13.10
CA ILE A 95 -12.94 18.31 12.51
C ILE A 95 -13.14 17.17 13.50
N ARG A 96 -14.00 16.22 13.17
CA ARG A 96 -14.09 14.94 13.88
C ARG A 96 -13.32 13.89 13.11
N ILE A 97 -12.12 13.54 13.57
CA ILE A 97 -11.33 12.46 12.96
C ILE A 97 -12.05 11.14 13.25
N ARG A 98 -12.52 10.46 12.19
CA ARG A 98 -13.08 9.11 12.32
C ARG A 98 -11.93 8.14 12.66
N PRO A 99 -12.12 7.16 13.57
CA PRO A 99 -11.08 6.17 13.88
C PRO A 99 -10.52 5.46 12.63
N THR A 100 -11.38 5.16 11.65
CA THR A 100 -10.99 4.56 10.37
C THR A 100 -10.09 5.46 9.53
N LYS A 101 -10.31 6.78 9.57
CA LYS A 101 -9.45 7.76 8.89
C LYS A 101 -8.10 7.88 9.58
N LEU A 102 -8.07 7.85 10.91
CA LEU A 102 -6.83 7.83 11.68
C LEU A 102 -6.01 6.56 11.35
N ALA A 103 -6.64 5.40 11.33
CA ALA A 103 -5.99 4.14 10.96
C ALA A 103 -5.44 4.17 9.53
N ALA A 104 -6.22 4.67 8.56
CA ALA A 104 -5.77 4.82 7.17
C ALA A 104 -4.62 5.83 7.04
N SER A 105 -4.67 6.95 7.77
CA SER A 105 -3.58 7.92 7.82
C SER A 105 -2.33 7.36 8.50
N PHE A 106 -2.49 6.50 9.50
CA PHE A 106 -1.40 5.79 10.15
C PHE A 106 -0.74 4.81 9.17
N VAL A 107 -1.51 3.95 8.50
CA VAL A 107 -1.00 3.05 7.46
C VAL A 107 -0.31 3.83 6.32
N LYS A 108 -0.87 4.98 5.91
CA LYS A 108 -0.26 5.84 4.89
C LYS A 108 1.05 6.49 5.37
N ALA A 109 1.10 6.95 6.61
CA ALA A 109 2.32 7.52 7.19
C ALA A 109 3.38 6.45 7.45
N ASP A 110 2.95 5.23 7.77
CA ASP A 110 3.76 4.04 7.92
C ASP A 110 4.35 3.56 6.58
N GLN A 111 3.94 4.11 5.42
CA GLN A 111 4.64 3.88 4.15
C GLN A 111 6.06 4.48 4.11
N MET A 112 6.44 5.33 5.09
CA MET A 112 7.84 5.73 5.33
C MET A 112 8.62 4.71 6.16
N SER A 113 7.93 3.74 6.75
CA SER A 113 8.55 2.57 7.37
C SER A 113 8.73 1.52 6.28
N HIS A 114 9.97 1.11 6.04
CA HIS A 114 10.30 -0.06 5.23
C HIS A 114 9.80 -1.36 5.91
N MET A 115 8.50 -1.48 6.17
CA MET A 115 7.92 -2.64 6.83
C MET A 115 7.84 -3.80 5.85
N VAL A 116 8.89 -4.61 5.89
CA VAL A 116 8.72 -6.05 5.69
C VAL A 116 7.53 -6.49 6.56
N SER A 117 6.53 -7.18 5.99
CA SER A 117 5.39 -7.65 6.80
C SER A 117 5.86 -8.81 7.68
N VAL A 118 5.37 -8.89 8.92
CA VAL A 118 5.74 -9.95 9.86
C VAL A 118 4.56 -10.90 10.05
N LEU A 119 4.80 -12.19 9.84
CA LEU A 119 3.89 -13.28 10.11
C LEU A 119 4.34 -13.98 11.40
N ILE A 120 3.39 -14.29 12.28
CA ILE A 120 3.65 -14.99 13.53
C ILE A 120 2.87 -16.30 13.53
N ASP A 121 3.57 -17.42 13.63
CA ASP A 121 2.98 -18.75 13.80
C ASP A 121 2.67 -19.00 15.28
N HIS A 122 1.41 -18.78 15.65
CA HIS A 122 0.95 -18.99 17.02
C HIS A 122 0.84 -20.48 17.42
N ASP A 123 0.77 -21.41 16.46
CA ASP A 123 0.65 -22.83 16.77
C ASP A 123 1.98 -23.42 17.24
N VAL A 124 3.10 -22.93 16.70
CA VAL A 124 4.45 -23.25 17.20
C VAL A 124 4.60 -22.81 18.66
N ILE A 125 4.13 -21.60 18.98
CA ILE A 125 4.14 -21.05 20.34
C ILE A 125 3.26 -21.91 21.27
N ALA A 126 2.04 -22.24 20.83
CA ALA A 126 1.09 -23.04 21.61
C ALA A 126 1.62 -24.44 21.92
N ARG A 127 2.31 -25.06 20.96
CA ARG A 127 2.92 -26.40 21.09
C ARG A 127 4.27 -26.39 21.82
N ARG A 128 4.80 -25.20 22.18
CA ARG A 128 6.12 -25.01 22.80
C ARG A 128 7.26 -25.66 22.01
N SER A 129 7.18 -25.62 20.68
CA SER A 129 8.26 -26.08 19.82
C SER A 129 9.41 -25.06 19.81
N SER A 130 10.62 -25.53 19.49
CA SER A 130 11.80 -24.68 19.26
C SER A 130 11.88 -24.15 17.82
N ASP A 131 10.88 -24.46 16.99
CA ASP A 131 10.85 -24.00 15.60
C ASP A 131 10.71 -22.47 15.49
N PRO A 132 11.20 -21.85 14.40
CA PRO A 132 10.95 -20.44 14.14
C PRO A 132 9.46 -20.14 14.07
N TYR A 133 9.02 -19.10 14.78
CA TYR A 133 7.61 -18.67 14.80
C TYR A 133 7.41 -17.25 14.27
N THR A 134 8.48 -16.50 13.97
CA THR A 134 8.42 -15.14 13.40
C THR A 134 9.02 -15.16 12.01
N PHE A 135 8.27 -14.69 11.02
CA PHE A 135 8.66 -14.70 9.62
C PHE A 135 8.46 -13.32 8.99
N TYR A 136 9.53 -12.74 8.44
CA TYR A 136 9.48 -11.46 7.73
C TYR A 136 9.30 -11.73 6.23
N ASP A 137 8.21 -11.24 5.62
CA ASP A 137 7.86 -11.46 4.22
C ASP A 137 8.68 -10.57 3.27
N LEU A 138 9.46 -11.21 2.41
CA LEU A 138 10.34 -10.58 1.43
C LEU A 138 9.75 -10.59 0.01
N GLY A 139 8.49 -10.96 -0.16
CA GLY A 139 7.85 -11.16 -1.47
C GLY A 139 7.93 -12.62 -1.90
N ASP A 140 9.06 -13.06 -2.45
CA ASP A 140 9.23 -14.44 -2.97
C ASP A 140 9.75 -15.43 -1.92
N SER A 141 10.04 -14.95 -0.72
CA SER A 141 10.56 -15.76 0.39
C SER A 141 10.22 -15.13 1.73
N TYR A 142 10.47 -15.87 2.81
CA TYR A 142 10.43 -15.38 4.18
C TYR A 142 11.84 -15.34 4.77
N CYS A 143 12.07 -14.43 5.73
CA CYS A 143 13.23 -14.46 6.61
C CYS A 143 12.80 -14.91 8.01
N SER A 144 13.44 -15.94 8.56
CA SER A 144 13.21 -16.45 9.91
C SER A 144 14.21 -15.93 10.96
N ASN A 145 15.07 -14.96 10.59
CA ASN A 145 16.07 -14.41 11.51
C ASN A 145 15.39 -13.60 12.62
N PRO A 146 15.49 -13.99 13.91
CA PRO A 146 14.87 -13.25 15.02
C PRO A 146 15.46 -11.84 15.22
N PHE A 147 16.63 -11.57 14.67
CA PHE A 147 17.31 -10.27 14.73
C PHE A 147 17.29 -9.52 13.40
N TRP A 148 16.24 -9.69 12.59
CA TRP A 148 16.13 -9.07 11.26
C TRP A 148 16.38 -7.56 11.26
N SER A 149 15.93 -6.85 12.31
CA SER A 149 16.12 -5.40 12.46
C SER A 149 17.59 -4.97 12.44
N SER A 150 18.50 -5.81 12.92
CA SER A 150 19.94 -5.58 12.97
C SER A 150 20.73 -6.37 11.92
N CYS A 151 20.05 -7.06 11.00
CA CYS A 151 20.71 -7.87 9.97
C CYS A 151 21.49 -6.97 8.98
N PRO A 152 22.79 -7.22 8.76
CA PRO A 152 23.60 -6.42 7.82
C PRO A 152 23.21 -6.65 6.36
N HIS A 153 22.60 -7.79 6.03
CA HIS A 153 22.25 -8.21 4.67
C HIS A 153 20.79 -7.90 4.29
N ARG A 154 20.17 -6.88 4.90
CA ARG A 154 18.74 -6.59 4.74
C ARG A 154 18.38 -6.55 3.25
N MET A 155 17.45 -7.42 2.84
CA MET A 155 16.96 -7.60 1.47
C MET A 155 17.90 -8.34 0.48
N ALA A 156 19.07 -8.80 0.90
CA ALA A 156 19.97 -9.68 0.12
C ALA A 156 19.91 -11.14 0.63
N CYS A 157 18.70 -11.66 0.81
CA CYS A 157 18.48 -12.90 1.58
C CYS A 157 18.66 -14.20 0.79
N VAL A 158 18.74 -14.17 -0.54
CA VAL A 158 18.79 -15.38 -1.41
C VAL A 158 19.86 -16.39 -0.97
N GLY A 159 21.04 -15.92 -0.56
CA GLY A 159 22.14 -16.77 -0.10
C GLY A 159 22.18 -17.02 1.41
N CYS A 160 21.19 -16.55 2.19
CA CYS A 160 21.21 -16.62 3.66
C CYS A 160 20.52 -17.87 4.17
N ASP A 161 21.02 -18.48 5.25
CA ASP A 161 20.42 -19.67 5.86
C ASP A 161 19.02 -19.41 6.42
N PHE A 162 18.77 -18.22 6.96
CA PHE A 162 17.46 -17.80 7.46
C PHE A 162 16.43 -17.54 6.35
N ASN A 163 16.81 -17.66 5.07
CA ASN A 163 15.88 -17.50 3.95
C ASN A 163 15.12 -18.79 3.69
N ILE A 164 13.80 -18.68 3.71
CA ILE A 164 12.84 -19.75 3.48
C ILE A 164 12.07 -19.40 2.20
N PRO A 165 12.38 -20.02 1.05
CA PRO A 165 11.73 -19.67 -0.20
C PRO A 165 10.27 -20.14 -0.26
N LYS A 166 9.41 -19.34 -0.90
CA LYS A 166 8.04 -19.76 -1.23
C LYS A 166 8.06 -20.66 -2.45
N ALA A 167 7.16 -21.63 -2.54
CA ALA A 167 7.05 -22.51 -3.70
C ALA A 167 6.90 -21.74 -5.03
N SER A 168 6.23 -20.59 -5.01
CA SER A 168 6.05 -19.71 -6.18
C SER A 168 7.35 -19.12 -6.72
N ALA A 169 8.43 -19.07 -5.93
CA ALA A 169 9.69 -18.47 -6.33
C ALA A 169 10.50 -19.32 -7.32
N ARG A 170 10.14 -20.59 -7.52
CA ARG A 170 10.93 -21.54 -8.32
C ARG A 170 11.11 -21.11 -9.77
N ALA A 171 10.03 -20.69 -10.44
CA ALA A 171 10.11 -20.27 -11.84
C ALA A 171 11.03 -19.05 -12.01
N GLN A 172 10.86 -18.04 -11.15
CA GLN A 172 11.66 -16.82 -11.17
C GLN A 172 13.14 -17.08 -10.84
N ALA A 173 13.45 -18.01 -9.93
CA ALA A 173 14.81 -18.42 -9.63
C ALA A 173 15.49 -19.09 -10.84
N LEU A 174 14.76 -19.94 -11.57
CA LEU A 174 15.25 -20.60 -12.79
C LEU A 174 15.47 -19.60 -13.93
N GLU A 175 14.55 -18.66 -14.13
CA GLU A 175 14.69 -17.58 -15.11
C GLU A 175 15.90 -16.69 -14.79
N SER A 176 16.08 -16.32 -13.52
CA SER A 176 17.21 -15.53 -13.05
C SER A 176 18.54 -16.26 -13.28
N LYS A 177 18.59 -17.57 -12.98
CA LYS A 177 19.76 -18.42 -13.23
C LYS A 177 20.11 -18.48 -14.72
N ALA A 178 19.13 -18.70 -15.59
CA ALA A 178 19.34 -18.75 -17.04
C ALA A 178 19.83 -17.40 -17.59
N SER A 179 19.25 -16.29 -17.10
CA SER A 179 19.66 -14.93 -17.47
C SER A 179 21.11 -14.64 -17.07
N ILE A 180 21.51 -14.99 -15.85
CA ILE A 180 22.90 -14.82 -15.38
C ILE A 180 23.87 -15.70 -16.17
N GLY A 181 23.50 -16.95 -16.47
CA GLY A 181 24.30 -17.82 -17.32
C GLY A 181 24.55 -17.22 -18.70
N HIS A 182 23.50 -16.70 -19.34
CA HIS A 182 23.64 -16.01 -20.62
C HIS A 182 24.51 -14.75 -20.52
N TYR A 183 24.37 -13.98 -19.44
CA TYR A 183 25.17 -12.77 -19.19
C TYR A 183 26.67 -13.08 -19.07
N LEU A 184 27.04 -14.15 -18.38
CA LEU A 184 28.43 -14.61 -18.22
C LEU A 184 29.09 -15.03 -19.55
N GLU A 185 28.29 -15.49 -20.51
CA GLU A 185 28.74 -15.92 -21.84
C GLU A 185 28.78 -14.74 -22.83
N ALA A 186 27.76 -13.89 -22.81
CA ALA A 186 27.57 -12.83 -23.81
C ALA A 186 28.35 -11.54 -23.51
N VAL A 187 28.64 -11.26 -22.23
CA VAL A 187 29.28 -10.00 -21.81
C VAL A 187 30.74 -10.23 -21.43
N PRO A 188 31.69 -9.48 -22.03
CA PRO A 188 33.08 -9.52 -21.59
C PRO A 188 33.22 -8.79 -20.26
N LEU A 189 33.41 -9.57 -19.19
CA LEU A 189 33.56 -9.08 -17.81
C LEU A 189 35.04 -9.07 -17.40
N THR A 190 35.41 -8.13 -16.55
CA THR A 190 36.68 -8.20 -15.80
C THR A 190 36.66 -9.38 -14.82
N ALA A 191 37.83 -9.78 -14.33
CA ALA A 191 37.93 -10.89 -13.38
C ALA A 191 37.08 -10.67 -12.11
N ASP A 192 37.08 -9.45 -11.59
CA ASP A 192 36.33 -9.08 -10.39
C ASP A 192 34.80 -9.10 -10.65
N GLU A 193 34.36 -8.53 -11.78
CA GLU A 193 32.95 -8.56 -12.17
C GLU A 193 32.45 -9.98 -12.40
N ARG A 194 33.25 -10.83 -13.06
CA ARG A 194 32.94 -12.24 -13.26
C ARG A 194 32.79 -12.96 -11.93
N ALA A 195 33.70 -12.75 -10.99
CA ALA A 195 33.65 -13.39 -9.67
C ALA A 195 32.37 -13.01 -8.89
N ILE A 196 31.91 -11.75 -9.00
CA ILE A 196 30.65 -11.30 -8.39
C ILE A 196 29.47 -12.05 -9.00
N VAL A 197 29.38 -12.10 -10.33
CA VAL A 197 28.28 -12.72 -11.06
C VAL A 197 28.23 -14.24 -10.82
N GLU A 198 29.39 -14.90 -10.79
CA GLU A 198 29.50 -16.33 -10.44
C GLU A 198 29.08 -16.58 -8.98
N GLY A 199 29.41 -15.65 -8.07
CA GLY A 199 28.94 -15.69 -6.69
C GLY A 199 27.42 -15.59 -6.56
N ASP A 200 26.77 -14.74 -7.36
CA ASP A 200 25.31 -14.62 -7.38
C ASP A 200 24.64 -15.84 -8.01
N LEU A 201 25.26 -16.43 -9.04
CA LEU A 201 24.83 -17.71 -9.61
C LEU A 201 24.85 -18.83 -8.56
N ALA A 202 25.92 -18.91 -7.76
CA ALA A 202 26.02 -19.89 -6.69
C ALA A 202 24.94 -19.72 -5.60
N LYS A 203 24.57 -18.47 -5.28
CA LYS A 203 23.46 -18.19 -4.34
C LYS A 203 22.12 -18.63 -4.91
N LEU A 204 21.86 -18.39 -6.20
CA LEU A 204 20.65 -18.87 -6.87
C LEU A 204 20.58 -20.40 -6.91
N ASP A 205 21.70 -21.07 -7.15
CA ASP A 205 21.78 -22.53 -7.07
C ASP A 205 21.43 -23.03 -5.67
N GLY A 206 21.93 -22.36 -4.62
CA GLY A 206 21.54 -22.65 -3.24
C GLY A 206 20.03 -22.47 -2.99
N LEU A 207 19.44 -21.40 -3.52
CA LEU A 207 18.00 -21.14 -3.42
C LEU A 207 17.17 -22.22 -4.13
N ILE A 208 17.58 -22.63 -5.34
CA ILE A 208 16.90 -23.67 -6.12
C ILE A 208 16.93 -25.01 -5.38
N ARG A 209 18.07 -25.37 -4.76
CA ARG A 209 18.16 -26.58 -3.94
C ARG A 209 17.20 -26.53 -2.74
N LYS A 210 17.11 -25.40 -2.04
CA LYS A 210 16.14 -25.24 -0.94
C LYS A 210 14.69 -25.45 -1.41
N LEU A 211 14.38 -25.06 -2.65
CA LEU A 211 13.07 -25.25 -3.26
C LEU A 211 12.77 -26.70 -3.66
N ASP A 212 13.77 -27.59 -3.75
CA ASP A 212 13.56 -29.01 -4.05
C ASP A 212 12.92 -29.78 -2.88
N ASP A 213 13.02 -29.23 -1.67
CA ASP A 213 12.44 -29.79 -0.45
C ASP A 213 11.12 -29.12 -0.05
N VAL A 214 10.68 -28.09 -0.77
CA VAL A 214 9.40 -27.43 -0.53
C VAL A 214 8.27 -28.26 -1.16
N PRO A 215 7.27 -28.71 -0.39
CA PRO A 215 6.15 -29.48 -0.93
C PRO A 215 5.37 -28.70 -1.98
N THR A 216 5.00 -29.37 -3.08
CA THR A 216 4.08 -28.83 -4.07
C THR A 216 2.62 -28.98 -3.61
N LEU A 217 1.66 -28.47 -4.38
CA LEU A 217 0.24 -28.50 -4.02
C LEU A 217 -0.31 -29.91 -3.76
N ASP A 218 0.32 -30.95 -4.30
CA ASP A 218 -0.07 -32.34 -4.08
C ASP A 218 0.58 -32.99 -2.84
N GLY A 219 1.32 -32.20 -2.05
CA GLY A 219 2.01 -32.62 -0.83
C GLY A 219 3.36 -33.31 -1.05
N ARG A 220 3.75 -33.59 -2.29
CA ARG A 220 5.07 -34.19 -2.60
C ARG A 220 6.10 -33.11 -2.91
N THR A 221 7.35 -33.33 -2.53
CA THR A 221 8.46 -32.43 -2.89
C THR A 221 8.97 -32.74 -4.31
N PRO A 222 9.55 -31.76 -5.01
CA PRO A 222 10.23 -32.00 -6.29
C PRO A 222 11.20 -33.19 -6.26
N SER A 223 12.03 -33.32 -5.22
CA SER A 223 12.95 -34.46 -5.03
C SER A 223 12.22 -35.82 -5.01
N GLN A 224 11.07 -35.89 -4.34
CA GLN A 224 10.25 -37.11 -4.28
C GLN A 224 9.60 -37.46 -5.62
N ILE A 225 9.24 -36.44 -6.42
CA ILE A 225 8.67 -36.64 -7.76
C ILE A 225 9.73 -37.19 -8.71
N GLU A 226 10.96 -36.66 -8.65
CA GLU A 226 12.08 -37.12 -9.48
C GLU A 226 12.54 -38.53 -9.12
N ALA A 227 12.69 -38.85 -7.82
CA ALA A 227 13.07 -40.18 -7.37
C ALA A 227 12.06 -41.28 -7.79
N LYS A 228 10.76 -40.95 -7.81
CA LYS A 228 9.72 -41.86 -8.29
C LYS A 228 9.74 -42.03 -9.81
N LYS A 229 10.24 -41.03 -10.54
CA LYS A 229 10.38 -41.08 -12.00
C LYS A 229 11.55 -41.98 -12.41
N THR A 230 12.65 -41.96 -11.66
CA THR A 230 13.78 -42.88 -11.84
C THR A 230 13.39 -44.32 -11.48
N ASP A 231 12.64 -44.55 -10.40
CA ASP A 231 12.12 -45.88 -10.01
C ASP A 231 11.17 -46.50 -11.07
N ASN A 232 10.43 -45.66 -11.79
CA ASN A 232 9.54 -46.12 -12.85
C ASN A 232 10.26 -46.35 -14.20
N HIS A 233 11.48 -45.83 -14.39
CA HIS A 233 12.27 -46.04 -15.60
C HIS A 233 13.13 -47.31 -15.54
N GLU A 234 13.37 -47.86 -14.36
CA GLU A 234 14.10 -49.13 -14.16
C GLU A 234 13.22 -50.39 -14.22
N ARG A 235 11.90 -50.26 -14.43
CA ARG A 235 11.06 -51.41 -14.80
C ARG A 235 11.10 -51.59 -16.32
N PRO A 236 11.72 -52.67 -16.86
CA PRO A 236 11.68 -52.91 -18.29
C PRO A 236 10.23 -53.22 -18.66
N ASN A 237 9.60 -52.29 -19.39
CA ASN A 237 8.28 -52.50 -19.97
C ASN A 237 8.46 -53.51 -21.11
N SER A 238 8.30 -54.79 -20.79
CA SER A 238 8.29 -55.89 -21.75
C SER A 238 7.00 -55.85 -22.57
N ALA A 239 6.98 -54.99 -23.58
CA ALA A 239 6.02 -55.05 -24.67
C ALA A 239 6.64 -54.41 -25.92
N PHE A 240 7.53 -55.16 -26.57
CA PHE A 240 7.93 -54.90 -27.95
C PHE A 240 6.71 -55.17 -28.84
N VAL A 241 5.96 -54.13 -29.21
CA VAL A 241 5.02 -54.20 -30.33
C VAL A 241 5.78 -53.77 -31.57
N LEU A 242 6.15 -54.76 -32.39
CA LEU A 242 6.66 -54.57 -33.74
C LEU A 242 5.59 -53.88 -34.59
N ILE A 243 5.85 -52.64 -35.01
CA ILE A 243 5.11 -51.97 -36.08
C ILE A 243 5.79 -52.37 -37.40
N PRO A 244 5.11 -53.00 -38.38
CA PRO A 244 5.73 -53.34 -39.64
C PRO A 244 6.03 -52.08 -40.48
N SER A 245 7.24 -52.04 -41.02
CA SER A 245 7.74 -51.02 -41.93
C SER A 245 6.91 -50.99 -43.23
N VAL A 246 6.29 -49.84 -43.51
CA VAL A 246 5.73 -49.54 -44.83
C VAL A 246 6.89 -49.12 -45.73
N ARG A 247 7.26 -50.00 -46.67
CA ARG A 247 8.06 -49.66 -47.85
C ARG A 247 7.28 -48.63 -48.68
N ASN A 248 7.90 -47.51 -48.98
CA ASN A 248 7.48 -46.66 -50.09
C ASN A 248 8.53 -46.78 -51.19
N GLU A 249 8.10 -47.29 -52.33
CA GLU A 249 8.85 -47.36 -53.59
C GLU A 249 8.94 -45.95 -54.19
N ILE A 250 10.16 -45.56 -54.57
CA ILE A 250 10.47 -44.83 -55.81
C ILE A 250 11.71 -45.50 -56.40
#